data_AF-A0A7C6JIZ5-F1
#
_entry.id   AF-A0A7C6JIZ5-F1
#
_cell.length_a   1.000
_cell.length_b   1.000
_cell.length_c   1.000
_cell.angle_alpha   90.00
_cell.angle_beta   90.00
_cell.angle_gamma   90.00
#
_symmetry.space_group_name_H-M   'P 1'
#
loop_
_entity.id
_entity.type
_entity.pdbx_description
1 polymer ?
#
loop_
_entity_poly.entity_id
_entity_poly.type
_entity_poly.pdbx_seq_one_letter_code
_entity_poly.pdbx_strand_id
1 'polypeptide(L)' 'MKISDLPEFDMAEMLKTDEDIANYLTAVLEENNEGELTHALRVIARARGMSVGLPSISQFITRDLCG' A
#
# COMPACT_ATOMS: atom_id res chain seq x y z
N MET A 1 29.12 -10.61 6.24
CA MET A 1 27.79 -10.21 5.72
C MET A 1 27.87 -8.74 5.39
N LYS A 2 27.52 -8.32 4.17
CA LYS A 2 27.49 -6.91 3.80
C LYS A 2 26.11 -6.37 4.18
N ILE A 3 26.04 -5.11 4.65
CA ILE A 3 24.74 -4.45 4.93
C ILE A 3 23.84 -4.41 3.69
N SER A 4 24.45 -4.42 2.49
CA SER A 4 23.76 -4.42 1.19
C SER A 4 22.92 -5.67 0.90
N ASP A 5 23.08 -6.75 1.66
CA ASP A 5 22.33 -8.00 1.47
C ASP A 5 21.07 -8.07 2.36
N LEU A 6 20.80 -7.04 3.16
CA LEU A 6 19.60 -6.97 4.00
C LEU A 6 18.39 -6.52 3.16
N PRO A 7 17.22 -7.17 3.32
CA PRO A 7 16.01 -6.74 2.64
C PRO A 7 15.61 -5.33 3.09
N GLU A 8 15.14 -4.51 2.15
CA GLU A 8 14.55 -3.22 2.46
C GLU A 8 13.22 -3.42 3.20
N PHE A 9 13.01 -2.62 4.24
CA PHE A 9 11.78 -2.65 5.01
C PHE A 9 10.72 -1.75 4.35
N ASP A 10 9.58 -2.34 3.99
CA ASP A 10 8.45 -1.64 3.37
C ASP A 10 7.21 -1.73 4.27
N MET A 11 6.77 -0.59 4.81
CA MET A 11 5.58 -0.51 5.65
C MET A 11 4.30 -0.96 4.92
N ALA A 12 4.21 -0.77 3.60
CA ALA A 12 3.03 -1.17 2.85
C ALA A 12 2.85 -2.70 2.83
N GLU A 13 3.94 -3.48 2.93
CA GLU A 13 3.89 -4.94 2.98
C GLU A 13 3.39 -5.47 4.33
N MET A 14 3.48 -4.66 5.38
CA MET A 14 3.06 -5.00 6.73
C MET A 14 1.56 -4.76 6.95
N LEU A 15 0.95 -3.83 6.20
CA LEU A 15 -0.47 -3.47 6.33
C LEU A 15 -1.36 -4.44 5.53
N LYS A 16 -1.57 -5.65 6.06
CA LYS A 16 -2.30 -6.73 5.35
C LYS A 16 -3.78 -6.77 5.68
N THR A 17 -4.15 -6.35 6.87
CA THR A 17 -5.53 -6.38 7.37
C THR A 17 -6.06 -4.97 7.60
N ASP A 18 -7.38 -4.84 7.64
CA ASP A 18 -8.01 -3.57 8.01
C ASP A 18 -7.66 -3.15 9.45
N GLU A 19 -7.36 -4.12 10.33
CA GLU A 19 -6.88 -3.87 11.71
C GLU A 19 -5.48 -3.24 11.72
N ASP A 20 -4.54 -3.76 10.91
CA ASP A 20 -3.19 -3.18 10.79
C ASP A 20 -3.25 -1.73 10.32
N ILE A 21 -4.13 -1.45 9.35
CA ILE A 21 -4.36 -0.11 8.81
C ILE A 21 -4.95 0.81 9.89
N ALA A 22 -5.93 0.35 10.66
CA ALA A 22 -6.54 1.14 11.73
C ALA A 22 -5.53 1.47 12.84
N ASN A 23 -4.72 0.49 13.24
CA ASN A 23 -3.67 0.68 14.25
C ASN A 23 -2.61 1.68 13.76
N TYR A 24 -2.17 1.56 12.51
CA TYR A 24 -1.19 2.48 11.92
C TYR A 24 -1.74 3.90 11.79
N LEU A 25 -2.98 4.06 11.33
CA LEU A 25 -3.62 5.37 11.23
C LEU A 25 -3.79 6.02 12.61
N THR A 26 -4.13 5.22 13.63
CA THR A 26 -4.27 5.70 15.01
C THR A 26 -2.94 6.25 15.52
N ALA A 27 -1.85 5.50 15.35
CA ALA A 27 -0.52 5.94 15.76
C ALA A 27 -0.12 7.28 15.10
N VAL A 28 -0.37 7.44 13.80
CA VAL A 28 -0.03 8.68 13.07
C VAL A 28 -0.91 9.86 13.48
N LEU A 29 -2.17 9.61 13.83
CA LEU A 29 -3.06 10.65 14.35
C LEU A 29 -2.65 11.14 15.75
N GLU A 30 -2.09 10.26 16.59
CA GLU A 30 -1.55 10.64 17.91
C GLU A 30 -0.35 11.58 17.80
N GLU A 31 0.44 11.46 16.73
CA GLU A 31 1.58 12.36 16.46
C GLU A 31 1.15 13.76 15.97
N ASN A 32 -0.11 13.93 15.57
CA ASN A 32 -0.70 15.19 15.10
C ASN A 32 0.10 15.90 14.00
N ASN A 33 0.80 15.15 13.15
CA ASN A 33 1.63 15.69 12.09
C ASN A 33 0.99 15.47 10.71
N GLU A 34 0.63 16.55 10.03
CA GLU A 34 -0.01 16.51 8.72
C GLU A 34 0.88 15.87 7.63
N GLY A 35 2.20 16.03 7.74
CA GLY A 35 3.17 15.43 6.83
C GLY A 35 3.21 13.91 6.96
N GLU A 36 3.28 13.40 8.19
CA GLU A 36 3.23 11.97 8.49
C GLU A 36 1.87 11.38 8.15
N LEU A 37 0.77 12.10 8.39
CA LEU A 37 -0.57 11.67 7.98
C LEU A 37 -0.65 11.50 6.46
N THR A 38 -0.13 12.45 5.69
CA THR A 38 -0.09 12.35 4.23
C THR A 38 0.76 11.18 3.76
N HIS A 39 1.90 10.93 4.41
CA HIS A 39 2.75 9.78 4.12
C HIS A 39 2.04 8.45 4.43
N ALA A 40 1.45 8.33 5.61
CA ALA A 40 0.72 7.15 6.06
C ALA A 40 -0.45 6.82 5.12
N LEU A 41 -1.20 7.83 4.70
CA LEU A 41 -2.27 7.65 3.72
C LEU A 41 -1.74 7.14 2.37
N ARG A 42 -0.57 7.57 1.93
CA ARG A 42 0.09 7.05 0.71
C ARG A 42 0.49 5.59 0.87
N VAL A 43 1.03 5.22 2.03
CA VAL A 43 1.40 3.83 2.37
C VAL A 43 0.16 2.94 2.41
N ILE A 44 -0.90 3.37 3.10
CA ILE A 44 -2.18 2.67 3.17
C ILE A 44 -2.80 2.54 1.77
N ALA A 45 -2.77 3.58 0.94
CA ALA A 45 -3.27 3.51 -0.43
C ALA A 45 -2.51 2.46 -1.27
N ARG A 46 -1.19 2.33 -1.09
CA ARG A 46 -0.39 1.29 -1.73
C ARG A 46 -0.71 -0.11 -1.19
N ALA A 47 -0.87 -0.25 0.13
CA ALA A 47 -1.22 -1.52 0.78
C ALA A 47 -2.61 -2.03 0.37
N ARG A 48 -3.60 -1.13 0.30
CA ARG A 48 -4.97 -1.43 -0.17
C ARG A 48 -5.05 -1.58 -1.69
N GLY A 49 -4.13 -0.98 -2.43
CA GLY A 49 -3.97 -1.07 -3.87
C GLY A 49 -3.26 -2.33 -4.34
N MET A 50 -3.63 -3.51 -3.79
CA MET A 50 -3.32 -4.82 -4.37
C MET A 50 -1.85 -4.99 -4.82
N SER A 51 -1.00 -5.58 -3.97
CA SER A 51 0.19 -6.31 -4.46
C SER A 51 -0.18 -7.49 -5.39
N VAL A 52 -1.48 -7.76 -5.63
CA VAL A 52 -1.92 -8.57 -6.76
C VAL A 52 -1.83 -7.72 -8.03
N GLY A 53 -0.88 -8.08 -8.89
CA GLY A 53 -0.50 -7.30 -10.07
C GLY A 53 -1.70 -6.69 -10.80
N LEU A 54 -1.60 -5.40 -11.10
CA LEU A 54 -2.45 -4.75 -12.11
C LEU A 54 -2.52 -5.70 -13.31
N PRO A 55 -3.68 -6.31 -13.64
CA PRO A 55 -3.82 -6.82 -14.99
C PRO A 55 -3.64 -5.59 -15.87
N SER A 56 -2.67 -5.66 -16.77
CA SER A 56 -2.46 -4.66 -17.81
C SER A 56 -3.83 -4.16 -18.27
N ILE A 57 -4.04 -2.85 -18.24
CA ILE A 57 -5.21 -2.13 -18.78
C ILE A 57 -5.66 -2.66 -20.17
N SER A 58 -4.81 -3.41 -20.87
CA SER A 58 -5.13 -4.24 -22.03
C SER A 58 -6.24 -5.31 -21.83
N GLN A 59 -6.49 -5.84 -20.64
CA GLN A 59 -7.50 -6.91 -20.43
C GLN A 59 -8.94 -6.40 -20.26
N PHE A 60 -9.12 -5.10 -20.00
CA PHE A 60 -10.46 -4.53 -19.77
C PHE A 60 -11.18 -4.21 -21.09
N ILE A 61 -10.44 -3.79 -22.12
CA ILE A 61 -10.98 -3.37 -23.43
C ILE A 61 -11.43 -4.54 -24.33
N THR A 62 -11.01 -5.78 -24.07
CA THR A 62 -11.33 -6.92 -24.94
C THR A 62 -12.67 -7.61 -24.62
N ARG A 63 -13.31 -7.31 -23.48
CA ARG A 63 -14.56 -7.98 -23.10
C ARG A 63 -15.83 -7.23 -23.53
N ASP A 64 -15.75 -5.93 -23.77
CA ASP A 64 -16.91 -5.10 -24.15
C ASP A 64 -17.09 -4.92 -25.66
N LEU A 65 -16.20 -5.46 -26.50
CA LEU A 65 -16.30 -5.37 -27.98
C LEU A 65 -16.81 -6.65 -28.67
N CYS A 66 -17.08 -7.70 -27.91
CA CYS A 66 -17.74 -8.92 -28.39
C CYS A 66 -19.03 -9.14 -27.60
N GLY A 67 -20.05 -8.33 -27.89
CA GLY A 67 -21.43 -8.49 -27.44
C GLY A 67 -22.37 -7.99 -28.51
#